data_AF-A0A366S5T8-F1
#
_entry.id   AF-A0A366S5T8-F1
#
_cell.length_a   1.000
_cell.length_b   1.000
_cell.length_c   1.000
_cell.angle_alpha   90.00
_cell.angle_beta   90.00
_cell.angle_gamma   90.00
#
_symmetry.space_group_name_H-M   'P 1'
#
loop_
_entity.id
_entity.type
_entity.pdbx_description
1 polymer ?
#
loop_
_entity_poly.entity_id
_entity_poly.type
_entity_poly.pdbx_seq_one_letter_code
_entity_poly.pdbx_strand_id
1 'polypeptide(L)'
;MSHLITNKPLLGPLVALNSWIFAMEALLYARRIPALSKYDVVFDPATVKKQKAEKLPPYVQWAADNFNNLLEQPTQYYAVVLALSMLDVKDKTTVRLAWGYVGLRILHSLIHVTTNSLNLRFSIFATSSFALLGLTAKAAWELFF
;
A
#
# COMPACT_ATOMS: atom_id res chain seq x y z
N MET A 1 -10.63 17.54 15.94
CA MET A 1 -10.75 16.34 15.10
C MET A 1 -12.11 16.40 14.42
N SER A 2 -12.26 16.06 13.13
CA SER A 2 -13.58 16.16 12.47
C SER A 2 -14.58 15.20 13.11
N HIS A 3 -15.85 15.61 13.22
CA HIS A 3 -16.92 14.78 13.80
C HIS A 3 -17.04 13.40 13.12
N LEU A 4 -16.70 13.33 11.83
CA LEU A 4 -16.66 12.08 11.06
C LEU A 4 -15.61 11.09 11.57
N ILE A 5 -14.43 11.56 11.98
CA ILE A 5 -13.38 10.69 12.55
C ILE A 5 -13.77 10.19 13.93
N THR A 6 -14.44 11.02 14.73
CA THR A 6 -14.93 10.60 16.05
C THR A 6 -16.00 9.51 15.95
N ASN A 7 -16.91 9.62 14.99
CA ASN A 7 -18.01 8.66 14.84
C ASN A 7 -17.66 7.43 13.99
N LYS A 8 -16.75 7.56 13.03
CA LYS A 8 -16.28 6.46 12.17
C LYS A 8 -14.74 6.45 12.17
N PRO A 9 -14.11 5.98 13.26
CA PRO A 9 -12.66 6.10 13.47
C PRO A 9 -11.82 5.32 12.46
N LEU A 10 -12.41 4.35 11.76
CA LEU A 10 -11.79 3.56 10.71
C LEU A 10 -11.61 4.33 9.38
N LEU A 11 -12.32 5.44 9.16
CA LEU A 11 -12.14 6.27 7.97
C LEU A 11 -10.78 6.96 7.94
N GLY A 12 -10.20 7.27 9.10
CA GLY A 12 -8.86 7.85 9.20
C GLY A 12 -7.78 6.95 8.58
N PRO A 13 -7.59 5.71 9.08
CA PRO A 13 -6.70 4.72 8.48
C PRO A 13 -6.96 4.45 6.99
N LEU A 14 -8.24 4.43 6.58
CA LEU A 14 -8.63 4.23 5.18
C LEU A 14 -8.08 5.35 4.28
N VAL A 15 -8.37 6.61 4.62
CA VAL A 15 -7.91 7.77 3.83
C VAL A 15 -6.40 7.89 3.87
N ALA A 16 -5.77 7.59 5.03
CA ALA A 16 -4.33 7.65 5.18
C ALA A 16 -3.60 6.69 4.23
N LEU A 17 -4.06 5.43 4.13
CA LEU A 17 -3.44 4.47 3.20
C LEU A 17 -3.62 4.90 1.74
N ASN A 18 -4.80 5.41 1.38
CA ASN A 18 -5.05 5.84 0.01
C ASN A 18 -4.20 7.06 -0.38
N SER A 19 -4.01 7.98 0.57
CA SER A 19 -3.09 9.12 0.41
C SER A 19 -1.65 8.64 0.20
N TRP A 20 -1.24 7.57 0.88
CA TRP A 20 0.08 6.97 0.70
C TRP A 20 0.26 6.32 -0.69
N ILE A 21 -0.80 5.73 -1.26
CA ILE A 21 -0.77 5.22 -2.64
C ILE A 21 -0.46 6.36 -3.61
N PHE A 22 -1.13 7.50 -3.49
CA PHE A 22 -0.84 8.68 -4.32
C PHE A 22 0.59 9.22 -4.11
N ALA A 23 1.10 9.18 -2.88
CA ALA A 23 2.49 9.57 -2.61
C ALA A 23 3.48 8.65 -3.36
N MET A 24 3.24 7.34 -3.36
CA MET A 24 4.06 6.37 -4.09
C MET A 24 3.88 6.46 -5.61
N GLU A 25 2.68 6.78 -6.08
CA GLU A 25 2.41 7.06 -7.50
C GLU A 25 3.19 8.29 -7.98
N ALA A 26 3.17 9.37 -7.20
CA ALA A 26 3.95 10.57 -7.49
C ALA A 26 5.45 10.26 -7.53
N LEU A 27 5.96 9.44 -6.60
CA LEU A 27 7.36 8.99 -6.60
C LEU A 27 7.70 8.16 -7.85
N LEU A 28 6.79 7.25 -8.25
CA LEU A 28 6.91 6.47 -9.47
C LEU A 28 7.06 7.39 -10.68
N TYR A 29 6.18 8.38 -10.86
CA TYR A 29 6.26 9.31 -11.99
C TYR A 29 7.51 10.18 -11.95
N ALA A 30 7.85 10.71 -10.77
CA ALA A 30 9.03 11.54 -10.58
C ALA A 30 10.34 10.81 -10.94
N ARG A 31 10.43 9.50 -10.68
CA ARG A 31 11.62 8.70 -11.05
C ARG A 31 11.56 8.22 -12.50
N ARG A 32 10.40 7.78 -12.96
CA ARG A 32 10.26 7.08 -14.25
C ARG A 32 10.27 8.03 -15.44
N ILE A 33 9.52 9.14 -15.39
CA ILE A 33 9.36 10.03 -16.55
C ILE A 33 10.73 10.59 -17.02
N PRO A 34 11.59 11.14 -16.13
CA PRO A 34 12.90 11.63 -16.55
C PRO A 34 13.82 10.51 -17.03
N ALA A 35 13.75 9.33 -16.40
CA ALA A 35 14.59 8.20 -16.76
C ALA A 35 14.25 7.63 -18.16
N LEU A 36 12.97 7.56 -18.52
CA LEU A 36 12.58 7.08 -19.85
C LEU A 36 13.17 7.93 -20.97
N SER A 37 13.19 9.26 -20.80
CA SER A 37 13.84 10.18 -21.73
C SER A 37 15.36 10.05 -21.68
N LYS A 38 15.97 10.02 -20.49
CA LYS A 38 17.44 9.94 -20.32
C LYS A 38 18.06 8.68 -20.92
N TYR A 39 17.34 7.56 -20.91
CA TYR A 39 17.83 6.26 -21.35
C TYR A 39 17.25 5.82 -22.70
N ASP A 40 16.62 6.74 -23.44
CA ASP A 40 16.04 6.48 -24.77
C ASP A 40 15.19 5.21 -24.81
N VAL A 41 14.24 5.11 -23.86
CA VAL A 41 13.29 3.99 -23.80
C VAL A 41 12.10 4.32 -24.70
N VAL A 42 11.88 3.49 -25.71
CA VAL A 42 10.80 3.67 -26.69
C VAL A 42 9.56 2.91 -26.22
N PHE A 43 8.39 3.53 -26.38
CA PHE A 43 7.09 2.91 -26.06
C PHE A 43 6.59 2.03 -27.22
N ASP A 44 7.36 0.99 -27.53
CA ASP A 44 6.94 -0.11 -28.39
C ASP A 44 6.50 -1.30 -27.50
N PRO A 45 5.23 -1.76 -27.57
CA PRO A 45 4.73 -2.88 -26.78
C PRO A 45 5.59 -4.14 -26.85
N ALA A 46 6.24 -4.41 -27.99
CA ALA A 46 7.08 -5.59 -28.18
C ALA A 46 8.42 -5.52 -27.42
N THR A 47 8.96 -4.32 -27.21
CA THR A 47 10.34 -4.13 -26.72
C THR A 47 10.44 -3.37 -25.40
N VAL A 48 9.44 -2.58 -25.03
CA VAL A 48 9.49 -1.65 -23.88
C VAL A 48 9.79 -2.36 -22.55
N LYS A 49 9.26 -3.57 -22.33
CA LYS A 49 9.51 -4.33 -21.08
C LYS A 49 10.98 -4.72 -20.96
N LYS A 50 11.58 -5.19 -22.05
CA LYS A 50 13.00 -5.57 -22.11
C LYS A 50 13.89 -4.33 -21.97
N GLN A 51 13.60 -3.27 -22.72
CA GLN A 51 14.36 -2.01 -22.63
C GLN A 51 14.34 -1.41 -21.23
N LYS A 52 13.19 -1.46 -20.54
CA LYS A 52 13.06 -1.02 -19.15
C LYS A 52 13.94 -1.82 -18.19
N ALA A 53 14.07 -3.12 -18.40
CA ALA A 53 14.90 -3.99 -17.55
C ALA A 53 16.40 -3.80 -17.81
N GLU A 54 16.79 -3.57 -19.07
CA GLU A 54 18.19 -3.46 -19.48
C GLU A 54 18.76 -2.05 -19.27
N LYS A 55 17.96 -1.01 -19.52
CA LYS A 55 18.46 0.37 -19.56
C LYS A 55 18.21 1.17 -18.28
N LEU A 56 17.14 0.89 -17.54
CA LEU A 56 16.77 1.72 -16.39
C LEU A 56 17.50 1.28 -15.11
N PRO A 57 17.99 2.22 -14.30
CA PRO A 57 18.51 1.91 -12.98
C PRO A 57 17.45 1.20 -12.11
N PRO A 58 17.85 0.23 -11.26
CA PRO A 58 16.91 -0.54 -10.43
C PRO A 58 15.96 0.32 -9.58
N TYR A 59 16.44 1.41 -8.98
CA TYR A 59 15.63 2.27 -8.11
C TYR A 59 14.44 2.95 -8.82
N VAL A 60 14.50 3.07 -10.14
CA VAL A 60 13.38 3.57 -10.97
C VAL A 60 12.27 2.52 -11.05
N GLN A 61 12.63 1.24 -11.15
CA GLN A 61 11.67 0.13 -11.17
C GLN A 61 11.06 -0.13 -9.80
N TRP A 62 11.84 -0.01 -8.73
CA TRP A 62 11.36 -0.30 -7.37
C TRP A 62 10.15 0.54 -6.96
N ALA A 63 10.05 1.80 -7.40
CA ALA A 63 8.87 2.63 -7.15
C ALA A 63 7.62 2.09 -7.85
N ALA A 64 7.77 1.53 -9.05
CA ALA A 64 6.67 0.92 -9.79
C ALA A 64 6.24 -0.43 -9.20
N ASP A 65 7.21 -1.26 -8.85
CA ASP A 65 6.98 -2.55 -8.21
C ASP A 65 6.29 -2.35 -6.85
N ASN A 66 6.70 -1.32 -6.10
CA ASN A 66 6.03 -0.93 -4.87
C ASN A 66 4.60 -0.44 -5.10
N PHE A 67 4.39 0.46 -6.08
CA PHE A 67 3.05 0.97 -6.40
C PHE A 67 2.09 -0.16 -6.76
N ASN A 68 2.52 -1.12 -7.60
CA ASN A 68 1.73 -2.30 -7.92
C ASN A 68 1.42 -3.14 -6.67
N ASN A 69 2.41 -3.39 -5.82
CA ASN A 69 2.19 -4.14 -4.57
C ASN A 69 1.22 -3.42 -3.61
N LEU A 70 1.21 -2.08 -3.60
CA LEU A 70 0.26 -1.27 -2.85
C LEU A 70 -1.16 -1.32 -3.43
N LEU A 71 -1.35 -1.78 -4.67
CA LEU A 71 -2.69 -1.98 -5.25
C LEU A 71 -3.20 -3.42 -5.08
N GLU A 72 -2.31 -4.41 -4.88
CA GLU A 72 -2.73 -5.81 -4.71
C GLU A 72 -3.33 -6.08 -3.32
N GLN A 73 -2.51 -6.05 -2.27
CA GLN A 73 -2.97 -6.42 -0.92
C GLN A 73 -3.85 -5.34 -0.26
N PRO A 74 -3.54 -4.04 -0.35
CA PRO A 74 -4.39 -2.99 0.23
C PRO A 74 -5.82 -2.94 -0.31
N THR A 75 -6.08 -3.47 -1.50
CA THR A 75 -7.46 -3.59 -2.02
C THR A 75 -8.34 -4.42 -1.08
N GLN A 76 -7.80 -5.50 -0.51
CA GLN A 76 -8.50 -6.30 0.51
C GLN A 76 -8.72 -5.49 1.79
N TYR A 77 -7.71 -4.73 2.23
CA TYR A 77 -7.81 -3.88 3.41
C TYR A 77 -8.93 -2.84 3.29
N TYR A 78 -9.05 -2.17 2.14
CA TYR A 78 -10.13 -1.20 1.93
C TYR A 78 -11.52 -1.84 2.06
N ALA A 79 -11.72 -3.03 1.47
CA ALA A 79 -12.98 -3.75 1.59
C ALA A 79 -13.33 -4.08 3.05
N VAL A 80 -12.36 -4.63 3.80
CA VAL A 80 -12.55 -5.02 5.20
C VAL A 80 -12.80 -3.82 6.10
N VAL A 81 -12.02 -2.74 5.95
CA VAL A 81 -12.17 -1.53 6.79
C VAL A 81 -13.47 -0.79 6.50
N LEU A 82 -13.92 -0.77 5.23
CA LEU A 82 -15.24 -0.24 4.88
C LEU A 82 -16.36 -1.09 5.50
N ALA A 83 -16.28 -2.41 5.41
CA ALA A 83 -17.26 -3.31 6.02
C ALA A 83 -17.35 -3.11 7.54
N LEU A 84 -16.21 -3.09 8.24
CA LEU A 84 -16.14 -2.80 9.68
C LEU A 84 -16.72 -1.42 10.03
N SER A 85 -16.47 -0.41 9.19
CA SER A 85 -17.05 0.92 9.35
C SER A 85 -18.58 0.92 9.15
N MET A 86 -19.10 0.11 8.22
CA MET A 86 -20.54 -0.07 8.00
C MET A 86 -21.21 -0.78 9.18
N LEU A 87 -20.54 -1.76 9.78
CA LEU A 87 -20.95 -2.45 11.01
C LEU A 87 -20.81 -1.57 12.28
N ASP A 88 -20.43 -0.31 12.13
CA ASP A 88 -20.27 0.66 13.22
C ASP A 88 -19.24 0.27 14.29
N VAL A 89 -18.22 -0.53 13.90
CA VAL A 89 -17.13 -0.93 14.79
C VAL A 89 -16.25 0.28 15.14
N LYS A 90 -16.13 0.56 16.45
CA LYS A 90 -15.40 1.72 17.00
C LYS A 90 -14.38 1.36 18.08
N ASP A 91 -14.22 0.08 18.38
CA ASP A 91 -13.35 -0.33 19.48
C ASP A 91 -11.87 0.06 19.21
N LYS A 92 -11.17 0.39 20.28
CA LYS A 92 -9.79 0.92 20.20
C LYS A 92 -8.82 -0.10 19.61
N THR A 93 -9.06 -1.39 19.78
CA THR A 93 -8.16 -2.45 19.31
C THR A 93 -8.21 -2.56 17.80
N THR A 94 -9.41 -2.61 17.21
CA THR A 94 -9.61 -2.65 15.76
C THR A 94 -9.03 -1.40 15.10
N VAL A 95 -9.26 -0.21 15.69
CA VAL A 95 -8.70 1.06 15.17
C VAL A 95 -7.17 1.08 15.23
N ARG A 96 -6.57 0.60 16.33
CA ARG A 96 -5.11 0.49 16.45
C ARG A 96 -4.53 -0.50 15.44
N LEU A 97 -5.21 -1.62 15.20
CA LEU A 97 -4.77 -2.62 14.23
C LEU A 97 -4.82 -2.08 12.80
N ALA A 98 -5.87 -1.32 12.45
CA ALA A 98 -5.98 -0.63 11.17
C ALA A 98 -4.83 0.37 10.96
N TRP A 99 -4.55 1.23 11.94
CA TRP A 99 -3.38 2.13 11.88
C TRP A 99 -2.05 1.37 11.83
N GLY A 100 -1.93 0.26 12.56
CA GLY A 100 -0.77 -0.62 12.51
C GLY A 100 -0.52 -1.15 11.10
N TYR A 101 -1.58 -1.60 10.41
CA TYR A 101 -1.50 -2.00 9.01
C TYR A 101 -0.98 -0.85 8.13
N VAL A 102 -1.55 0.35 8.24
CA VAL A 102 -1.08 1.53 7.47
C VAL A 102 0.40 1.80 7.71
N GLY A 103 0.83 1.85 8.98
CA GLY A 103 2.23 2.08 9.34
C GLY A 103 3.17 1.04 8.76
N LEU A 104 2.80 -0.25 8.81
CA LEU A 104 3.57 -1.34 8.22
C LEU A 104 3.67 -1.20 6.69
N ARG A 105 2.59 -0.80 6.00
CA ARG A 105 2.59 -0.58 4.54
C ARG A 105 3.48 0.62 4.15
N ILE A 106 3.47 1.68 4.95
CA ILE A 106 4.38 2.82 4.77
C ILE A 106 5.83 2.36 4.91
N LEU A 107 6.16 1.67 6.01
CA LEU A 107 7.52 1.18 6.27
C LEU A 107 8.00 0.20 5.18
N HIS A 108 7.16 -0.76 4.79
CA HIS A 108 7.44 -1.67 3.69
C HIS A 108 7.77 -0.91 2.41
N SER A 109 6.99 0.13 2.09
CA SER A 109 7.18 0.92 0.89
C SER A 109 8.47 1.70 0.91
N LEU A 110 8.79 2.33 2.05
CA LEU A 110 10.06 3.04 2.23
C LEU A 110 11.25 2.10 2.01
N ILE A 111 11.24 0.90 2.60
CA ILE A 111 12.30 -0.09 2.39
C ILE A 111 12.39 -0.51 0.93
N HIS A 112 11.26 -0.81 0.30
CA HIS A 112 11.20 -1.25 -1.09
C HIS A 112 11.79 -0.19 -2.04
N VAL A 113 11.43 1.09 -1.88
CA VAL A 113 11.85 2.16 -2.80
C VAL A 113 13.22 2.77 -2.47
N THR A 114 13.88 2.36 -1.39
CA THR A 114 15.21 2.87 -0.96
C THR A 114 16.30 1.81 -1.03
N THR A 115 16.20 0.73 -0.26
CA THR A 115 17.24 -0.31 -0.15
C THR A 115 16.84 -1.61 -0.83
N ASN A 116 15.54 -1.81 -1.04
CA ASN A 116 14.93 -3.02 -1.57
C ASN A 116 15.44 -4.33 -0.92
N SER A 117 15.73 -4.28 0.38
CA SER A 117 16.14 -5.47 1.13
C SER A 117 15.01 -6.50 1.19
N LEU A 118 15.20 -7.63 0.50
CA LEU A 118 14.21 -8.70 0.34
C LEU A 118 13.74 -9.23 1.71
N ASN A 119 14.67 -9.52 2.61
CA ASN A 119 14.35 -10.09 3.92
C ASN A 119 13.50 -9.13 4.75
N LEU A 120 13.88 -7.85 4.79
CA LEU A 120 13.15 -6.85 5.56
C LEU A 120 11.75 -6.60 4.97
N ARG A 121 11.66 -6.41 3.65
CA ARG A 121 10.35 -6.15 3.02
C ARG A 121 9.42 -7.36 3.16
N PHE A 122 9.93 -8.58 3.00
CA PHE A 122 9.10 -9.77 3.18
C PHE A 122 8.59 -9.91 4.61
N SER A 123 9.45 -9.75 5.62
CA SER A 123 9.02 -9.84 7.03
C SER A 123 7.95 -8.80 7.36
N ILE A 124 8.13 -7.54 6.94
CA ILE A 124 7.15 -6.47 7.20
C ILE A 124 5.85 -6.70 6.43
N PHE A 125 5.94 -7.16 5.18
CA PHE A 125 4.77 -7.56 4.40
C PHE A 125 3.98 -8.65 5.14
N ALA A 126 4.65 -9.72 5.58
CA ALA A 126 4.02 -10.82 6.32
C ALA A 126 3.36 -10.34 7.62
N THR A 127 4.03 -9.48 8.40
CA THR A 127 3.43 -8.86 9.59
C THR A 127 2.18 -8.04 9.25
N SER A 128 2.21 -7.28 8.15
CA SER A 128 1.04 -6.54 7.68
C SER A 128 -0.11 -7.47 7.26
N SER A 129 0.20 -8.62 6.65
CA SER A 129 -0.79 -9.64 6.31
C SER A 129 -1.52 -10.18 7.55
N PHE A 130 -0.81 -10.40 8.65
CA PHE A 130 -1.43 -10.84 9.91
C PHE A 130 -2.32 -9.76 10.53
N ALA A 131 -1.93 -8.48 10.44
CA ALA A 131 -2.79 -7.39 10.89
C ALA A 131 -4.08 -7.33 10.07
N LEU A 132 -3.99 -7.48 8.74
CA LEU A 132 -5.17 -7.56 7.87
C LEU A 132 -6.03 -8.80 8.18
N LEU A 133 -5.41 -9.97 8.40
CA LEU A 133 -6.12 -11.18 8.80
C LEU A 133 -6.92 -10.97 10.09
N GLY A 134 -6.35 -10.28 11.08
CA GLY A 134 -7.05 -9.93 12.32
C GLY A 134 -8.24 -9.00 12.09
N LEU A 135 -8.11 -7.99 11.23
CA LEU A 135 -9.24 -7.12 10.83
C LEU A 135 -10.33 -7.92 10.12
N THR A 136 -9.96 -8.82 9.22
CA THR A 136 -10.90 -9.70 8.51
C THR A 136 -11.63 -10.63 9.47
N ALA A 137 -10.91 -11.23 10.42
CA ALA A 137 -11.50 -12.08 11.46
C ALA A 137 -12.49 -11.29 12.33
N LYS A 138 -12.15 -10.05 12.71
CA LYS A 138 -13.07 -9.15 13.42
C LYS A 138 -14.32 -8.86 12.59
N ALA A 139 -14.16 -8.58 11.30
CA ALA A 139 -15.30 -8.31 10.41
C ALA A 139 -16.23 -9.52 10.29
N ALA A 140 -15.66 -10.72 10.15
CA ALA A 140 -16.43 -11.96 10.10
C ALA A 140 -17.16 -12.21 11.43
N TRP A 141 -16.49 -11.96 12.56
CA TRP A 141 -17.12 -12.10 13.87
C TRP A 141 -18.35 -11.21 14.01
N GLU A 142 -18.21 -9.90 13.77
CA GLU A 142 -19.30 -8.93 13.89
C GLU A 142 -20.46 -9.15 12.92
N LEU A 143 -20.22 -9.86 11.80
CA LEU A 143 -21.24 -10.13 10.80
C LEU A 143 -22.05 -11.39 11.10
N PHE A 144 -21.42 -12.41 11.69
CA PHE A 144 -22.00 -13.75 11.81
C PHE A 144 -22.31 -14.19 13.24
N PHE A 145 -21.82 -13.46 14.25
CA PHE A 145 -21.98 -13.78 15.67
C PHE A 145 -22.36 -12.53 16.47
#